data_AF-A0AA96GPH9-F1
#
_entry.id   AF-A0AA96GPH9-F1
#
_cell.length_a   1.000
_cell.length_b   1.000
_cell.length_c   1.000
_cell.angle_alpha   90.00
_cell.angle_beta   90.00
_cell.angle_gamma   90.00
#
_symmetry.space_group_name_H-M   'P 1'
#
loop_
_entity.id
_entity.type
_entity.pdbx_description
1 polymer ?
#
loop_
_entity_poly.entity_id
_entity_poly.type
_entity_poly.pdbx_seq_one_letter_code
_entity_poly.pdbx_strand_id
1 'polypeptide(L)'
;MRFAFIHRERLRYPLTVLCQVLQVSRIWYYAFLKGRPPAPDHAMCAQVRRLHYASRRTYGQRPLCQALRAEGVLVGRWRTRTLMRHAGVNVKPKRPWVPRTTDSRHGEPVAPNRLERQFTIETPNQMWGSDITDLPTQEGWLYLAGGWISFPERLWAGPWHLPWRPR
;
A
#
# COMPACT_ATOMS: atom_id res chain seq x y z
N MET A 1 -34.60 -5.12 -17.66
CA MET A 1 -36.04 -5.49 -17.71
C MET A 1 -36.88 -4.86 -16.58
N ARG A 2 -36.48 -4.92 -15.30
CA ARG A 2 -37.27 -4.35 -14.17
C ARG A 2 -37.63 -2.85 -14.29
N PHE A 3 -36.68 -1.97 -14.63
CA PHE A 3 -36.98 -0.53 -14.75
C PHE A 3 -37.84 -0.16 -15.97
N ALA A 4 -37.75 -0.92 -17.05
CA ALA A 4 -38.61 -0.71 -18.23
C ALA A 4 -40.08 -1.00 -17.89
N PHE A 5 -40.33 -2.06 -17.11
CA PHE A 5 -41.66 -2.38 -16.58
C PHE A 5 -42.19 -1.27 -15.66
N ILE A 6 -41.37 -0.81 -14.70
CA ILE A 6 -41.75 0.31 -13.82
C ILE A 6 -42.08 1.56 -14.63
N HIS A 7 -41.30 1.86 -15.66
CA HIS A 7 -41.54 3.02 -16.51
C HIS A 7 -42.88 2.95 -17.25
N ARG A 8 -43.28 1.76 -17.70
CA ARG A 8 -44.55 1.52 -18.39
C ARG A 8 -45.75 1.65 -17.47
N GLU A 9 -45.67 1.11 -16.25
CA GLU A 9 -46.81 1.05 -15.32
C GLU A 9 -46.87 2.25 -14.34
N ARG A 10 -45.93 3.21 -14.42
CA ARG A 10 -45.84 4.36 -13.49
C ARG A 10 -47.07 5.26 -13.44
N LEU A 11 -47.91 5.23 -14.48
CA LEU A 11 -49.13 6.02 -14.57
C LEU A 11 -50.31 5.34 -13.87
N ARG A 12 -50.24 4.02 -13.66
CA ARG A 12 -51.31 3.21 -13.06
C ARG A 12 -51.09 2.94 -11.57
N TYR A 13 -49.84 2.89 -11.14
CA TYR A 13 -49.49 2.58 -9.76
C TYR A 13 -48.45 3.55 -9.20
N PRO A 14 -48.51 3.88 -7.89
CA PRO A 14 -47.49 4.68 -7.24
C PRO A 14 -46.10 4.06 -7.39
N LEU A 15 -45.10 4.89 -7.71
CA LEU A 15 -43.72 4.46 -7.93
C LEU A 15 -43.15 3.71 -6.70
N THR A 16 -43.54 4.11 -5.49
CA THR A 16 -43.15 3.45 -4.23
C THR A 16 -43.57 1.99 -4.20
N VAL A 17 -44.80 1.68 -4.59
CA VAL A 17 -45.33 0.31 -4.61
C VAL A 17 -44.60 -0.52 -5.65
N LEU A 18 -44.45 0.01 -6.87
CA LEU A 18 -43.73 -0.67 -7.95
C LEU A 18 -42.26 -0.98 -7.56
N CYS A 19 -41.57 -0.02 -6.95
CA CYS A 19 -40.20 -0.21 -6.49
C CYS A 19 -40.08 -1.22 -5.35
N GLN A 20 -41.03 -1.24 -4.40
CA GLN A 20 -41.05 -2.21 -3.31
C GLN A 20 -41.32 -3.64 -3.81
N VAL A 21 -42.36 -3.83 -4.64
CA VAL A 21 -42.75 -5.14 -5.18
C VAL A 21 -41.63 -5.75 -6.01
N LEU A 22 -40.95 -4.93 -6.82
CA LEU A 22 -39.85 -5.39 -7.68
C LEU A 22 -38.49 -5.40 -6.98
N GLN A 23 -38.45 -5.06 -5.69
CA GLN A 23 -37.24 -4.94 -4.87
C GLN A 23 -36.12 -4.14 -5.54
N VAL A 24 -36.47 -2.97 -6.09
CA VAL A 24 -35.51 -2.05 -6.70
C VAL A 24 -35.51 -0.70 -5.99
N SER A 25 -34.35 -0.09 -5.88
CA SER A 25 -34.23 1.23 -5.28
C SER A 25 -34.76 2.33 -6.22
N ARG A 26 -35.59 3.22 -5.68
CA ARG A 26 -36.10 4.41 -6.39
C ARG A 26 -34.98 5.26 -6.98
N ILE A 27 -33.85 5.38 -6.26
CA ILE A 27 -32.68 6.14 -6.71
C ILE A 27 -32.14 5.56 -8.01
N TRP A 28 -32.10 4.24 -8.13
CA TRP A 28 -31.64 3.55 -9.34
C TRP A 28 -32.65 3.62 -10.48
N TYR A 29 -33.95 3.70 -10.19
CA TYR A 29 -34.96 3.99 -11.22
C TYR A 29 -34.77 5.39 -11.83
N TYR A 30 -34.58 6.42 -11.00
CA TYR A 30 -34.28 7.76 -11.52
C TYR A 30 -32.92 7.83 -12.23
N ALA A 31 -31.94 7.04 -11.78
CA ALA A 31 -30.67 6.91 -12.48
C ALA A 31 -30.85 6.27 -13.87
N PHE A 32 -31.69 5.24 -13.98
CA PHE A 32 -32.06 4.61 -15.25
C PHE A 32 -32.74 5.59 -16.21
N LEU A 33 -33.65 6.45 -15.72
CA LEU A 33 -34.26 7.51 -16.53
C LEU A 33 -33.23 8.51 -17.08
N LYS A 34 -32.13 8.73 -16.36
CA LYS A 34 -31.00 9.56 -16.80
C LYS A 34 -30.02 8.81 -17.72
N GLY A 35 -30.40 7.64 -18.25
CA GLY A 35 -29.56 6.81 -19.09
C GLY A 35 -28.42 6.10 -18.35
N ARG A 36 -28.45 6.07 -17.00
CA ARG A 36 -27.41 5.41 -16.21
C ARG A 36 -27.72 3.91 -16.11
N PRO A 37 -26.82 3.02 -16.57
CA PRO A 37 -27.12 1.60 -16.57
C PRO A 37 -27.30 1.06 -15.13
N PRO A 38 -28.24 0.12 -14.92
CA PRO A 38 -28.58 -0.47 -13.61
C PRO A 38 -27.46 -1.29 -12.95
N ALA A 39 -26.51 -1.75 -13.75
CA ALA A 39 -25.59 -2.83 -13.42
C ALA A 39 -24.13 -2.35 -13.47
N PRO A 40 -23.18 -3.12 -12.89
CA PRO A 40 -21.79 -3.03 -13.31
C PRO A 40 -21.76 -3.04 -14.84
N ASP A 41 -21.27 -1.95 -15.41
CA ASP A 41 -21.08 -1.85 -16.84
C ASP A 41 -19.98 -2.86 -17.20
N HIS A 42 -20.39 -4.04 -17.68
CA HIS A 42 -19.49 -5.17 -17.96
C HIS A 42 -18.40 -4.74 -18.93
N ALA A 43 -18.73 -3.85 -19.88
CA ALA A 43 -17.77 -3.24 -20.80
C ALA A 43 -16.74 -2.38 -20.05
N MET A 44 -17.18 -1.49 -19.14
CA MET A 44 -16.24 -0.71 -18.32
C MET A 44 -15.38 -1.60 -17.41
N CYS A 45 -15.94 -2.68 -16.86
CA CYS A 45 -15.18 -3.62 -16.04
C CYS A 45 -14.11 -4.35 -16.86
N ALA A 46 -14.42 -4.72 -18.10
CA ALA A 46 -13.46 -5.30 -19.04
C ALA A 46 -12.34 -4.30 -19.40
N GLN A 47 -12.70 -3.03 -19.64
CA GLN A 47 -11.74 -1.96 -19.92
C GLN A 47 -10.81 -1.69 -18.72
N VAL A 48 -11.36 -1.67 -17.50
CA VAL A 48 -10.60 -1.59 -16.24
C VAL A 48 -9.62 -2.75 -16.11
N ARG A 49 -10.04 -3.99 -16.40
CA ARG A 49 -9.14 -5.15 -16.38
C ARG A 49 -8.01 -5.00 -17.39
N ARG A 50 -8.34 -4.62 -18.64
CA ARG A 50 -7.36 -4.42 -19.71
C ARG A 50 -6.29 -3.41 -19.32
N LEU A 51 -6.71 -2.23 -18.85
CA LEU A 51 -5.79 -1.17 -18.38
C LEU A 51 -4.96 -1.62 -17.18
N HIS A 52 -5.57 -2.33 -16.23
CA HIS A 52 -4.87 -2.85 -15.07
C HIS A 52 -3.78 -3.85 -15.45
N TYR A 53 -4.07 -4.81 -16.34
CA TYR A 53 -3.08 -5.77 -16.82
C TYR A 53 -2.00 -5.13 -17.70
N ALA A 54 -2.37 -4.18 -18.57
CA ALA A 54 -1.41 -3.41 -19.36
C ALA A 54 -0.40 -2.66 -18.46
N SER A 55 -0.85 -2.14 -17.32
CA SER A 55 0.01 -1.49 -16.32
C SER A 55 0.86 -2.45 -15.48
N ARG A 56 0.92 -3.75 -15.81
CA ARG A 56 1.52 -4.80 -14.96
C ARG A 56 0.97 -4.82 -13.54
N ARG A 57 -0.34 -4.53 -13.39
CA ARG A 57 -1.07 -4.47 -12.12
C ARG A 57 -0.61 -3.36 -11.16
N THR A 58 0.09 -2.35 -11.65
CA THR A 58 0.59 -1.24 -10.82
C THR A 58 -0.42 -0.11 -10.67
N TYR A 59 -1.34 0.06 -11.63
CA TYR A 59 -2.30 1.15 -11.58
C TYR A 59 -3.37 0.93 -10.53
N GLY A 60 -3.43 1.87 -9.58
CA GLY A 60 -4.51 2.04 -8.62
C GLY A 60 -5.59 3.00 -9.11
N GLN A 61 -6.47 3.40 -8.20
CA GLN A 61 -7.65 4.22 -8.50
C GLN A 61 -7.34 5.51 -9.29
N ARG A 62 -6.28 6.24 -8.92
CA ARG A 62 -5.95 7.54 -9.54
C ARG A 62 -5.39 7.38 -10.97
N PRO A 63 -4.31 6.59 -11.21
CA PRO A 63 -3.81 6.35 -12.56
C PRO A 63 -4.87 5.73 -13.48
N LEU A 64 -5.66 4.79 -12.95
CA LEU A 64 -6.66 4.09 -13.75
C LEU A 64 -7.83 5.01 -14.12
N CYS A 65 -8.19 5.98 -13.27
CA CYS A 65 -9.16 7.02 -13.61
C CYS A 65 -8.66 7.94 -14.73
N GLN A 66 -7.37 8.28 -14.73
CA GLN A 66 -6.77 9.08 -15.80
C GLN A 66 -6.70 8.29 -17.11
N ALA A 67 -6.27 7.02 -17.06
CA ALA A 67 -6.21 6.14 -18.23
C ALA A 67 -7.60 5.95 -18.88
N LEU A 68 -8.64 5.74 -18.08
CA LEU A 68 -10.02 5.66 -18.59
C LEU A 68 -10.46 6.96 -19.27
N ARG A 69 -10.11 8.13 -18.71
CA ARG A 69 -10.42 9.42 -19.33
C ARG A 69 -9.66 9.66 -20.62
N ALA A 70 -8.41 9.22 -20.70
CA ALA A 70 -7.61 9.29 -21.92
C ALA A 70 -8.24 8.44 -23.05
N GLU A 71 -8.95 7.38 -22.71
CA GLU A 71 -9.74 6.55 -23.64
C GLU A 71 -11.17 7.09 -23.88
N GLY A 72 -11.45 8.34 -23.51
CA GLY A 72 -12.75 8.99 -23.74
C GLY A 72 -13.84 8.64 -22.72
N VAL A 73 -13.52 7.88 -21.66
CA VAL A 73 -14.50 7.49 -20.64
C VAL A 73 -14.57 8.56 -19.54
N LEU A 74 -15.68 9.29 -19.49
CA LEU A 74 -15.98 10.25 -18.42
C LEU A 74 -16.31 9.54 -17.10
N VAL A 75 -15.27 9.23 -16.34
CA VAL A 75 -15.37 8.57 -15.02
C VAL A 75 -14.73 9.40 -13.92
N GLY A 76 -15.36 9.40 -12.73
CA GLY A 76 -14.81 10.01 -11.52
C GLY A 76 -14.12 8.98 -10.63
N ARG A 77 -13.21 9.44 -9.76
CA ARG A 77 -12.40 8.59 -8.87
C ARG A 77 -13.23 7.55 -8.10
N TRP A 78 -14.37 7.93 -7.53
CA TRP A 78 -15.24 7.02 -6.77
C TRP A 78 -15.84 5.92 -7.62
N ARG A 79 -16.30 6.26 -8.84
CA ARG A 79 -16.82 5.28 -9.78
C ARG A 79 -15.72 4.33 -10.25
N THR A 80 -14.49 4.83 -10.48
CA THR A 80 -13.34 3.97 -10.78
C THR A 80 -13.07 2.97 -9.64
N ARG A 81 -13.16 3.40 -8.37
CA ARG A 81 -13.01 2.50 -7.22
C ARG A 81 -14.07 1.39 -7.23
N THR A 82 -15.32 1.74 -7.48
CA THR A 82 -16.41 0.75 -7.59
C THR A 82 -16.18 -0.21 -8.75
N LEU A 83 -15.77 0.30 -9.92
CA LEU A 83 -15.44 -0.54 -11.06
C LEU A 83 -14.25 -1.46 -10.80
N MET A 84 -13.20 -1.00 -10.09
CA MET A 84 -12.09 -1.86 -9.69
C MET A 84 -12.55 -3.02 -8.79
N ARG A 85 -13.44 -2.74 -7.82
CA ARG A 85 -14.04 -3.77 -6.97
C ARG A 85 -14.87 -4.76 -7.78
N HIS A 86 -15.75 -4.27 -8.66
CA HIS A 86 -16.59 -5.12 -9.50
C HIS A 86 -15.76 -5.94 -10.51
N ALA A 87 -14.66 -5.38 -11.00
CA ALA A 87 -13.73 -6.06 -11.88
C ALA A 87 -12.80 -7.06 -11.14
N GLY A 88 -12.73 -7.00 -9.81
CA GLY A 88 -11.85 -7.87 -9.00
C GLY A 88 -10.37 -7.53 -9.13
N VAL A 89 -10.02 -6.27 -9.41
CA VAL A 89 -8.62 -5.84 -9.60
C VAL A 89 -8.11 -5.04 -8.40
N ASN A 90 -6.88 -5.35 -7.99
CA ASN A 90 -6.18 -4.69 -6.89
C ASN A 90 -4.73 -4.40 -7.28
N VAL A 91 -4.18 -3.31 -6.73
CA VAL A 91 -2.80 -2.91 -6.99
C VAL A 91 -1.84 -3.97 -6.47
N LYS A 92 -0.90 -4.39 -7.31
CA LYS A 92 0.23 -5.22 -6.90
C LYS A 92 1.23 -4.32 -6.16
N PRO A 93 1.44 -4.50 -4.84
CA PRO A 93 2.45 -3.74 -4.13
C PRO A 93 3.85 -4.10 -4.66
N LYS A 94 4.72 -3.09 -4.81
CA LYS A 94 6.14 -3.34 -5.08
C LYS A 94 6.74 -3.95 -3.81
N ARG A 95 7.36 -5.12 -3.91
CA ARG A 95 8.15 -5.65 -2.79
C ARG A 95 9.33 -4.69 -2.57
N PRO A 96 9.57 -4.22 -1.34
CA PRO A 96 10.81 -3.51 -1.05
C PRO A 96 11.96 -4.47 -1.34
N TRP A 97 12.97 -3.97 -2.06
CA TRP A 97 14.22 -4.70 -2.23
C TRP A 97 14.98 -4.58 -0.90
N VAL A 98 15.31 -5.71 -0.30
CA VAL A 98 16.13 -5.79 0.91
C VAL A 98 17.46 -6.42 0.46
N PRO A 99 18.59 -5.68 0.50
CA PRO A 99 19.89 -6.27 0.24
C PRO A 99 20.13 -7.41 1.24
N ARG A 100 20.57 -8.58 0.73
CA ARG A 100 21.12 -9.62 1.60
C ARG A 100 22.59 -9.27 1.83
N THR A 101 22.86 -8.50 2.87
CA THR A 101 24.22 -8.05 3.21
C THR A 101 25.01 -9.13 3.96
N THR A 102 24.33 -10.07 4.64
CA THR A 102 24.97 -11.17 5.38
C THR A 102 24.63 -12.51 4.74
N ASP A 103 25.63 -13.22 4.22
CA ASP A 103 25.50 -14.65 3.94
C ASP A 103 25.84 -15.44 5.19
N SER A 104 24.84 -15.67 6.04
CA SER A 104 24.99 -16.48 7.27
C SER A 104 25.28 -17.97 6.99
N ARG A 105 25.39 -18.39 5.73
CA ARG A 105 25.74 -19.76 5.31
C ARG A 105 27.18 -19.82 4.80
N HIS A 106 28.11 -19.24 5.57
CA HIS A 106 29.54 -19.38 5.32
C HIS A 106 30.13 -20.52 6.18
N GLY A 107 31.19 -21.15 5.67
CA GLY A 107 31.95 -22.15 6.43
C GLY A 107 32.97 -21.55 7.40
N GLU A 108 33.10 -20.21 7.42
CA GLU A 108 34.06 -19.50 8.28
C GLU A 108 33.70 -19.66 9.77
N PRO A 109 34.70 -19.68 10.67
CA PRO A 109 34.50 -19.84 12.10
C PRO A 109 33.62 -18.70 12.66
N VAL A 110 32.50 -19.08 13.26
CA VAL A 110 31.61 -18.14 13.96
C VAL A 110 32.18 -17.89 15.35
N ALA A 111 32.44 -16.63 15.68
CA ALA A 111 32.86 -16.25 17.03
C ALA A 111 31.76 -16.63 18.05
N PRO A 112 32.13 -17.24 19.19
CA PRO A 112 31.14 -17.65 20.19
C PRO A 112 30.42 -16.41 20.74
N ASN A 113 29.09 -16.48 20.81
CA ASN A 113 28.27 -15.43 21.41
C ASN A 113 28.44 -15.45 22.94
N ARG A 114 29.43 -14.71 23.45
CA ARG A 114 29.74 -14.62 24.89
C ARG A 114 28.68 -13.86 25.70
N LEU A 115 27.82 -13.09 25.03
CA LEU A 115 26.84 -12.23 25.69
C LEU A 115 25.55 -12.97 26.02
N GLU A 116 25.11 -13.92 25.19
CA GLU A 116 23.87 -14.69 25.41
C GLU A 116 22.64 -13.82 25.81
N ARG A 117 22.57 -12.59 25.29
CA ARG A 117 21.56 -11.56 25.64
C ARG A 117 21.57 -11.07 27.10
N GLN A 118 22.66 -11.31 27.83
CA GLN A 118 22.93 -10.74 29.14
C GLN A 118 23.56 -9.36 28.98
N PHE A 119 22.76 -8.32 29.14
CA PHE A 119 23.17 -6.92 28.99
C PHE A 119 23.38 -6.21 30.33
N THR A 120 23.17 -6.92 31.44
CA THR A 120 23.42 -6.43 32.80
C THR A 120 24.91 -6.56 33.10
N ILE A 121 25.55 -5.46 33.46
CA ILE A 121 26.98 -5.37 33.75
C ILE A 121 27.21 -4.64 35.07
N GLU A 122 28.21 -5.06 35.82
CA GLU A 122 28.53 -4.48 37.14
C GLU A 122 29.48 -3.29 37.05
N THR A 123 30.40 -3.31 36.06
CA THR A 123 31.34 -2.21 35.82
C THR A 123 31.25 -1.73 34.38
N PRO A 124 31.53 -0.44 34.10
CA PRO A 124 31.65 0.04 32.73
C PRO A 124 32.69 -0.77 31.94
N ASN A 125 32.64 -0.65 30.60
CA ASN A 125 33.66 -1.20 29.71
C ASN A 125 33.72 -2.75 29.61
N GLN A 126 32.69 -3.47 30.07
CA GLN A 126 32.61 -4.93 29.96
C GLN A 126 32.02 -5.41 28.63
N MET A 127 31.14 -4.62 28.01
CA MET A 127 30.51 -4.94 26.73
C MET A 127 30.53 -3.75 25.79
N TRP A 128 30.91 -4.02 24.53
CA TRP A 128 30.96 -3.04 23.46
C TRP A 128 30.06 -3.55 22.35
N GLY A 129 29.20 -2.68 21.83
CA GLY A 129 28.36 -2.98 20.68
C GLY A 129 28.67 -2.00 19.56
N SER A 130 28.74 -2.50 18.33
CA SER A 130 28.72 -1.65 17.15
C SER A 130 27.69 -2.15 16.17
N ASP A 131 27.14 -1.22 15.41
CA ASP A 131 26.26 -1.51 14.28
C ASP A 131 26.73 -0.72 13.06
N ILE A 132 26.50 -1.28 11.88
CA ILE A 132 26.80 -0.63 10.61
C ILE A 132 25.48 -0.43 9.88
N THR A 133 25.16 0.83 9.57
CA THR A 133 23.97 1.20 8.80
C THR A 133 24.35 1.61 7.38
N ASP A 134 23.76 0.92 6.40
CA ASP A 134 23.91 1.24 4.99
C ASP A 134 22.98 2.41 4.60
N LEU A 135 23.57 3.52 4.17
CA LEU A 135 22.86 4.73 3.76
C LEU A 135 22.92 4.89 2.23
N PRO A 136 21.78 4.80 1.51
CA PRO A 136 21.76 5.03 0.08
C PRO A 136 21.87 6.53 -0.23
N THR A 137 22.79 6.92 -1.10
CA THR A 137 22.95 8.29 -1.62
C THR A 137 22.82 8.33 -3.15
N GLN A 138 22.83 9.54 -3.73
CA GLN A 138 22.81 9.69 -5.20
C GLN A 138 24.14 9.28 -5.86
N GLU A 139 25.22 9.22 -5.10
CA GLU A 139 26.57 8.89 -5.58
C GLU A 139 26.97 7.45 -5.27
N GLY A 140 26.19 6.73 -4.46
CA GLY A 140 26.47 5.35 -4.08
C GLY A 140 26.00 5.01 -2.68
N TRP A 141 26.65 4.03 -2.06
CA TRP A 141 26.36 3.63 -0.67
C TRP A 141 27.38 4.25 0.27
N LEU A 142 26.90 4.83 1.36
CA LEU A 142 27.72 5.20 2.51
C LEU A 142 27.47 4.22 3.64
N TYR A 143 28.52 3.86 4.37
CA TYR A 143 28.46 2.96 5.50
C TYR A 143 28.69 3.76 6.78
N LEU A 144 27.67 3.87 7.62
CA LEU A 144 27.78 4.54 8.91
C LEU A 144 28.04 3.51 10.01
N ALA A 145 29.20 3.58 10.65
CA ALA A 145 29.51 2.75 11.82
C ALA A 145 29.21 3.54 13.11
N GLY A 146 28.33 2.99 13.94
CA GLY A 146 28.03 3.51 15.28
C GLY A 146 28.50 2.52 16.34
N GLY A 147 29.20 3.01 17.36
CA GLY A 147 29.64 2.22 18.50
C GLY A 147 29.04 2.72 19.81
N TRP A 148 28.77 1.81 20.74
CA TRP A 148 28.38 2.12 22.11
C TRP A 148 29.11 1.20 23.10
N ILE A 149 29.28 1.70 24.31
CA ILE A 149 29.92 1.01 25.43
C ILE A 149 28.90 0.86 26.55
N SER A 150 28.93 -0.28 27.24
CA SER A 150 28.01 -0.56 28.34
C SER A 150 28.36 0.24 29.61
N PHE A 151 27.34 0.78 30.28
CA PHE A 151 27.44 1.36 31.63
C PHE A 151 26.43 0.69 32.59
N PRO A 152 26.78 0.51 33.89
CA PRO A 152 25.97 -0.21 34.86
C PRO A 152 24.63 0.47 35.17
N GLU A 153 24.55 1.80 35.03
CA GLU A 153 23.32 2.57 35.22
C GLU A 153 23.10 3.51 34.02
N ARG A 154 22.12 3.17 33.18
CA ARG A 154 21.53 3.99 32.10
C ARG A 154 22.31 4.07 30.78
N LEU A 155 21.67 3.63 29.70
CA LEU A 155 22.09 3.87 28.31
C LEU A 155 22.11 5.39 28.03
N TRP A 156 23.29 5.99 27.97
CA TRP A 156 23.48 7.33 27.42
C TRP A 156 23.81 7.23 25.93
N ALA A 157 22.88 7.64 25.07
CA ALA A 157 23.18 7.97 23.68
C ALA A 157 23.52 9.47 23.61
N GLY A 158 24.80 9.81 23.76
CA GLY A 158 25.31 11.18 23.63
C GLY A 158 26.16 11.35 22.35
N PRO A 159 26.13 12.52 21.69
CA PRO A 159 26.98 12.78 20.53
C PRO A 159 28.45 12.91 20.95
N TRP A 160 29.34 12.25 20.20
CA TRP A 160 30.78 12.29 20.40
C TRP A 160 31.34 13.69 20.08
N HIS A 161 31.62 14.48 21.11
CA HIS A 161 32.56 15.60 21.01
C HIS A 161 33.78 15.27 21.87
N LEU A 162 34.89 14.88 21.22
CA LEU A 162 36.20 14.83 21.86
C LEU A 162 36.79 16.25 21.84
N PRO A 163 37.06 16.90 23.00
CA PRO A 163 37.88 18.09 23.01
C PRO A 163 39.34 17.66 22.80
N TRP A 164 39.86 17.92 21.60
CA TRP A 164 41.28 17.81 21.28
C TRP A 164 42.08 18.69 22.24
N ARG A 165 43.01 18.09 23.01
CA ARG A 165 44.06 18.82 23.74
C ARG A 165 45.41 18.41 23.17
N PRO A 166 46.25 19.35 22.71
CA PRO A 166 47.60 19.04 22.32
C PRO A 166 48.47 18.83 23.58
N ARG A 167 49.44 17.94 23.48
CA ARG A 167 50.71 18.10 24.19
C ARG A 167 51.71 18.72 23.22
#